data_AF-T2JKS0-F1
#
_entry.id   AF-T2JKS0-F1
#
_cell.length_a   1.000
_cell.length_b   1.000
_cell.length_c   1.000
_cell.angle_alpha   90.00
_cell.angle_beta   90.00
_cell.angle_gamma   90.00
#
_symmetry.space_group_name_H-M   'P 1'
#
loop_
_entity.id
_entity.type
_entity.pdbx_description
1 polymer ?
#
loop_
_entity_poly.entity_id
_entity_poly.type
_entity_poly.pdbx_seq_one_letter_code
_entity_poly.pdbx_strand_id
1 'polypeptide(L)' 'MIATPTKTPHTGQDYLPKKVTETTQLSPNQSLLPLTANINNHDHLEIGGCDLQTLVEQFGSPPLYPR' A
#
# COMPACT_ATOMS: atom_id res chain seq x y z
N MET A 1 -18.45 24.45 16.39
CA MET A 1 -18.42 23.03 15.94
C MET A 1 -17.36 22.94 14.85
N ILE A 2 -16.21 22.35 15.13
CA ILE A 2 -15.16 22.14 14.11
C ILE A 2 -15.33 20.71 13.62
N ALA A 3 -15.80 20.52 12.39
CA ALA A 3 -15.92 19.20 11.79
C ALA A 3 -14.54 18.77 11.29
N THR A 4 -14.05 17.62 11.73
CA THR A 4 -12.89 16.98 11.09
C THR A 4 -13.32 16.49 9.71
N PRO A 5 -12.56 16.78 8.64
CA PRO A 5 -12.86 16.21 7.34
C PRO A 5 -12.77 14.68 7.43
N THR A 6 -13.80 13.97 6.99
CA THR A 6 -13.79 12.51 6.87
C THR A 6 -12.63 12.11 5.96
N LYS A 7 -11.65 11.39 6.51
CA LYS A 7 -10.53 10.82 5.77
C LYS A 7 -11.10 9.88 4.72
N THR A 8 -10.82 10.14 3.45
CA THR A 8 -11.17 9.22 2.37
C THR A 8 -10.53 7.85 2.65
N PRO A 9 -11.26 6.74 2.44
CA PRO A 9 -10.68 5.41 2.61
C PRO A 9 -9.47 5.27 1.69
N HIS A 10 -8.39 4.69 2.24
CA HIS A 10 -7.18 4.38 1.46
C HIS A 10 -7.47 3.11 0.67
N THR A 11 -7.09 3.13 -0.60
CA THR A 11 -7.20 2.00 -1.53
C THR A 11 -5.86 1.28 -1.63
N GLY A 12 -5.86 0.02 -2.04
CA GLY A 12 -4.64 -0.75 -2.26
C GLY A 12 -3.69 -0.04 -3.23
N GLN A 13 -4.23 0.65 -4.23
CA GLN A 13 -3.48 1.41 -5.23
C GLN A 13 -2.64 2.54 -4.65
N ASP A 14 -2.99 3.05 -3.46
CA ASP A 14 -2.21 4.09 -2.78
C ASP A 14 -0.82 3.58 -2.33
N TYR A 15 -0.64 2.26 -2.24
CA TYR A 15 0.61 1.62 -1.82
C TYR A 15 1.53 1.19 -2.97
N LEU A 16 1.04 1.18 -4.21
CA LEU A 16 1.84 0.85 -5.38
C LEU A 16 2.41 2.12 -6.03
N PRO A 17 3.53 2.01 -6.77
CA PRO A 17 4.09 3.14 -7.47
C PRO A 17 3.07 3.50 -8.55
N LYS A 18 2.58 4.74 -8.51
CA LYS A 18 1.77 5.28 -9.61
C LYS A 18 2.62 5.12 -10.87
N LYS A 19 2.07 4.43 -11.88
CA LYS A 19 2.76 4.11 -13.14
C LYS A 19 3.63 5.30 -13.53
N VAL A 20 4.93 5.06 -13.51
CA VAL A 20 5.88 6.09 -13.81
C VAL A 20 5.65 6.48 -15.26
N THR A 21 5.19 7.70 -15.51
CA THR A 21 5.13 8.27 -16.85
C THR A 21 6.51 8.09 -17.49
N GLU A 22 6.54 7.75 -18.78
CA GLU A 22 7.66 7.22 -19.58
C GLU A 22 9.02 7.93 -19.44
N THR A 23 9.06 9.10 -18.77
CA THR A 23 10.22 9.94 -18.55
C THR A 23 11.03 9.63 -17.29
N THR A 24 10.56 8.80 -16.35
CA THR A 24 11.32 8.50 -15.12
C THR A 24 11.62 7.01 -15.01
N GLN A 25 12.51 6.49 -15.86
CA GLN A 25 13.01 5.12 -15.68
C GLN A 25 13.74 5.04 -14.33
N LEU A 26 13.05 4.52 -13.31
CA LEU A 26 13.66 4.21 -12.01
C LEU A 26 14.82 3.25 -12.28
N SER A 27 15.97 3.52 -11.67
CA SER A 27 17.07 2.57 -11.78
C SER A 27 16.65 1.22 -11.17
N PRO A 28 17.20 0.08 -11.62
CA PRO A 28 16.74 -1.25 -11.18
C PRO A 28 16.68 -1.43 -9.65
N ASN A 29 17.52 -0.72 -8.91
CA ASN A 29 17.58 -0.76 -7.44
C ASN A 29 16.73 0.31 -6.75
N GLN A 30 15.86 1.00 -7.46
CA GLN A 30 14.95 2.03 -6.92
C GLN A 30 13.51 1.54 -6.73
N SER A 31 13.20 0.28 -7.05
CA SER A 31 11.96 -0.34 -6.61
C SER A 31 12.09 -0.78 -5.15
N LEU A 32 11.41 -0.07 -4.25
CA LEU A 32 11.36 -0.40 -2.82
C LEU A 32 10.31 -1.47 -2.48
N LEU A 33 9.53 -1.92 -3.46
CA LEU A 33 8.48 -2.91 -3.26
C LEU A 33 8.97 -4.33 -3.63
N PRO A 34 8.47 -5.36 -2.93
CA PRO A 34 8.66 -6.74 -3.35
C PRO A 34 8.18 -6.98 -4.78
N LEU A 35 8.85 -7.88 -5.52
CA LEU A 35 8.49 -8.23 -6.91
C LEU A 35 7.07 -8.78 -7.06
N THR A 36 6.51 -9.32 -5.98
CA THR A 36 5.18 -9.93 -5.91
C THR A 36 4.12 -8.99 -5.34
N ALA A 37 4.41 -7.70 -5.18
CA ALA A 37 3.45 -6.72 -4.69
C ALA A 37 2.40 -6.40 -5.77
N ASN A 38 1.12 -6.63 -5.48
CA ASN A 38 0.01 -6.37 -6.38
C ASN A 38 -1.27 -5.99 -5.61
N ILE A 39 -2.33 -5.58 -6.30
CA ILE A 39 -3.66 -5.37 -5.72
C ILE A 39 -4.53 -6.59 -5.99
N ASN A 40 -5.24 -7.07 -4.98
CA ASN A 40 -6.17 -8.19 -5.12
C ASN A 40 -7.59 -7.71 -5.50
N ASN A 41 -8.53 -8.65 -5.64
CA ASN A 41 -9.91 -8.38 -6.04
C ASN A 41 -10.73 -7.55 -5.03
N HIS A 42 -10.23 -7.40 -3.80
CA HIS A 42 -10.83 -6.57 -2.75
C HIS A 42 -10.22 -5.16 -2.70
N ASP A 43 -9.37 -4.81 -3.67
CA ASP A 43 -8.63 -3.54 -3.69
C ASP A 43 -7.67 -3.39 -2.49
N HIS A 44 -7.14 -4.50 -1.97
CA HIS A 44 -6.12 -4.51 -0.92
C HIS A 44 -4.74 -4.82 -1.50
N LEU A 45 -3.69 -4.35 -0.80
CA LEU A 45 -2.33 -4.73 -1.11
C LEU A 45 -2.12 -6.22 -0.79
N GLU A 46 -1.64 -6.96 -1.78
CA GLU A 46 -1.23 -8.36 -1.70
C GLU A 46 0.27 -8.46 -1.94
N ILE A 47 0.96 -9.25 -1.10
CA ILE A 47 2.39 -9.52 -1.27
C ILE A 47 2.61 -11.02 -1.19
N GLY A 48 3.13 -11.60 -2.28
CA GLY A 48 3.45 -13.04 -2.31
C GLY A 48 2.22 -13.95 -2.27
N GLY A 49 1.06 -13.45 -2.70
CA GLY A 49 -0.23 -14.14 -2.65
C GLY A 49 -0.95 -14.01 -1.31
N CYS A 50 -0.47 -13.17 -0.39
CA CYS A 50 -1.12 -12.92 0.90
C CYS A 50 -1.73 -11.52 0.95
N ASP A 51 -3.03 -11.45 1.25
CA ASP A 51 -3.74 -10.20 1.55
C ASP A 51 -3.21 -9.59 2.85
N LEU A 52 -2.74 -8.34 2.79
CA LEU A 52 -2.12 -7.70 3.96
C LEU A 52 -3.10 -7.45 5.10
N GLN A 53 -4.37 -7.19 4.82
CA GLN A 53 -5.35 -6.99 5.88
C GLN A 53 -5.52 -8.27 6.70
N THR A 54 -5.57 -9.42 6.03
CA THR A 54 -5.60 -10.74 6.65
C THR A 54 -4.37 -10.97 7.54
N LEU A 55 -3.18 -10.57 7.07
CA LEU A 55 -1.95 -10.67 7.88
C LEU A 55 -1.99 -9.78 9.13
N VAL A 56 -2.49 -8.55 9.00
CA VAL A 56 -2.63 -7.63 10.15
C VAL A 56 -3.65 -8.15 11.15
N GLU A 57 -4.76 -8.72 10.70
CA GLU A 57 -5.77 -9.33 11.57
C GLU A 57 -5.21 -10.53 12.35
N GLN A 58 -4.36 -11.35 11.71
CA GLN A 58 -3.79 -12.56 12.32
C GLN A 58 -2.57 -12.30 13.21
N PHE A 59 -1.68 -11.41 12.79
CA PHE A 59 -0.37 -11.19 13.43
C PHE A 59 -0.24 -9.83 14.11
N GLY A 60 -1.24 -8.96 13.95
CA GLY A 60 -1.18 -7.57 14.37
C GLY A 60 -0.32 -6.72 13.43
N SER A 61 -0.41 -5.41 13.60
CA SER A 61 0.54 -4.46 13.01
C SER A 61 1.52 -3.98 14.07
N PRO A 62 2.80 -3.70 13.71
CA PRO A 62 3.69 -2.98 14.60
C PRO A 62 3.05 -1.67 15.09
N PRO A 63 3.34 -1.21 16.33
CA PRO A 63 2.82 0.05 16.80
C PRO A 63 3.26 1.16 15.85
N LEU A 64 2.29 1.86 15.26
CA LEU A 64 2.56 3.02 14.42
C LEU A 64 3.11 4.12 15.32
N TYR A 65 4.33 4.60 15.05
CA TYR A 65 4.82 5.82 15.70
C TYR A 65 3.95 7.00 15.24
N PRO A 66 3.39 7.82 16.15
CA PRO A 66 2.70 9.03 15.76
C PRO A 66 3.69 9.94 15.03
N ARG A 67 3.29 10.40 13.85
CA ARG A 67 4.01 11.42 13.08
C ARG A 67 3.64 12.81 13.56
#